data_AF-A0A9Q3DF41-F1
#
_entry.id   AF-A0A9Q3DF41-F1
#
_cell.length_a   1.000
_cell.length_b   1.000
_cell.length_c   1.000
_cell.angle_alpha   90.00
_cell.angle_beta   90.00
_cell.angle_gamma   90.00
#
_symmetry.space_group_name_H-M   'P 1'
#
loop_
_entity.id
_entity.type
_entity.pdbx_description
1 polymer ?
#
loop_
_entity_poly.entity_id
_entity_poly.type
_entity_poly.pdbx_seq_one_letter_code
_entity_poly.pdbx_strand_id
1 'polypeptide(L)'
;MLMREAPEDFRYTKEALFNHIKLLRGMVKKGSIPPAADHSLITEFYQRFSTTNQMENVASNKQSTTLIKHDQGQTLCDACAGRIKIGNQIVNLQKFYIDYIKATLAKLGICAWAPDLEDAPNSLYNEACRISALMNLHQIAASGAYQYM
;
A
#
# COMPACT_ATOMS: atom_id res chain seq x y z
N MET A 1 10.97 -3.89 20.47
CA MET A 1 11.18 -2.44 20.69
C MET A 1 9.82 -1.84 21.02
N LEU A 2 9.65 -1.43 22.29
CA LEU A 2 8.52 -0.74 22.94
C LEU A 2 7.18 -0.68 22.18
N MET A 3 6.26 -1.60 22.50
CA MET A 3 4.84 -1.26 22.47
C MET A 3 4.60 -0.26 23.60
N ARG A 4 4.86 1.03 23.35
CA ARG A 4 4.28 2.09 24.18
C ARG A 4 2.76 1.90 24.12
N GLU A 5 2.10 1.95 25.26
CA GLU A 5 0.63 1.95 25.34
C GLU A 5 0.12 3.04 24.40
N ALA A 6 -0.51 2.60 23.30
CA ALA A 6 -1.08 3.51 22.35
C ALA A 6 -2.31 4.17 23.01
N PRO A 7 -2.58 5.46 22.74
CA PRO A 7 -3.74 6.14 23.32
C PRO A 7 -5.05 5.43 22.91
N GLU A 8 -6.12 5.52 23.72
CA GLU A 8 -7.35 4.74 23.52
C GLU A 8 -8.00 4.94 22.14
N ASP A 9 -7.83 6.13 21.55
CA ASP A 9 -8.29 6.51 20.22
C ASP A 9 -7.46 5.89 19.08
N PHE A 10 -6.26 5.35 19.37
CA PHE A 10 -5.42 4.64 18.41
C PHE A 10 -6.10 3.41 17.81
N ARG A 11 -7.12 2.87 18.49
CA ARG A 11 -7.89 1.73 17.97
C ARG A 11 -8.43 2.02 16.56
N TYR A 12 -8.96 3.21 16.31
CA TYR A 12 -9.49 3.59 14.99
C TYR A 12 -8.39 3.67 13.94
N THR A 13 -7.24 4.27 14.27
CA THR A 13 -6.08 4.35 13.39
C THR A 13 -5.54 2.96 13.05
N LYS A 14 -5.47 2.08 14.05
CA LYS A 14 -5.06 0.68 13.89
C LYS A 14 -6.00 -0.04 12.94
N GLU A 15 -7.31 0.05 13.15
CA GLU A 15 -8.31 -0.57 12.28
C GLU A 15 -8.24 -0.03 10.84
N ALA A 16 -8.09 1.29 10.66
CA ALA A 16 -7.93 1.91 9.35
C ALA A 16 -6.67 1.40 8.63
N LEU A 17 -5.54 1.29 9.33
CA LEU A 17 -4.30 0.72 8.80
C LEU A 17 -4.48 -0.73 8.36
N PHE A 18 -5.11 -1.58 9.20
CA PHE A 18 -5.36 -2.98 8.83
C PHE A 18 -6.26 -3.13 7.61
N ASN A 19 -7.32 -2.32 7.52
CA ASN A 19 -8.21 -2.33 6.36
C ASN A 19 -7.52 -1.76 5.12
N HIS A 20 -6.65 -0.77 5.27
CA HIS A 20 -5.84 -0.26 4.18
C HIS A 20 -4.85 -1.30 3.65
N ILE A 21 -4.16 -2.05 4.53
CA ILE A 21 -3.27 -3.13 4.12
C ILE A 21 -4.06 -4.23 3.37
N LYS A 22 -5.26 -4.59 3.85
CA LYS A 22 -6.14 -5.53 3.14
C LYS A 22 -6.55 -4.99 1.77
N LEU A 23 -6.88 -3.71 1.67
CA LEU A 23 -7.17 -3.05 0.40
C LEU A 23 -5.99 -3.18 -0.56
N LEU A 24 -4.78 -2.82 -0.14
CA LEU A 24 -3.57 -2.91 -0.96
C LEU A 24 -3.27 -4.34 -1.41
N ARG A 25 -3.52 -5.35 -0.57
CA ARG A 25 -3.41 -6.77 -0.94
C ARG A 25 -4.56 -7.30 -1.81
N GLY A 26 -5.55 -6.48 -2.17
CA GLY A 26 -6.74 -6.93 -2.92
C GLY A 26 -7.67 -7.84 -2.11
N MET A 27 -7.53 -7.87 -0.78
CA MET A 27 -8.31 -8.71 0.14
C MET A 27 -9.69 -8.10 0.45
N VAL A 28 -10.50 -7.93 -0.59
CA VAL A 28 -11.86 -7.33 -0.47
C VAL A 28 -12.92 -8.34 -0.02
N LYS A 29 -12.68 -9.64 -0.18
CA LYS A 29 -13.62 -10.70 0.22
C LYS A 29 -13.31 -11.25 1.62
N LYS A 30 -14.35 -11.57 2.40
CA LYS A 30 -14.21 -12.23 3.70
C LYS A 30 -13.55 -13.61 3.51
N GLY A 31 -12.54 -13.92 4.34
CA GLY A 31 -11.79 -15.18 4.26
C GLY A 31 -10.78 -15.24 3.13
N SER A 32 -10.52 -14.13 2.42
CA SER A 32 -9.42 -14.07 1.46
C SER A 32 -8.08 -14.32 2.16
N ILE A 33 -7.27 -15.17 1.55
CA ILE A 33 -5.89 -15.41 1.94
C ILE A 33 -5.04 -14.36 1.20
N PRO A 34 -4.08 -13.71 1.87
CA PRO A 34 -3.20 -12.79 1.18
C PRO A 34 -2.40 -13.52 0.09
N PRO A 35 -2.33 -12.99 -1.14
CA PRO A 35 -1.48 -13.58 -2.17
C PRO A 35 -0.02 -13.54 -1.72
N ALA A 36 0.74 -14.57 -2.09
CA ALA A 36 2.19 -14.58 -1.94
C ALA A 36 2.82 -13.48 -2.81
N ALA A 37 3.97 -12.95 -2.38
CA ALA A 37 4.70 -12.00 -3.19
C ALA A 37 5.31 -12.70 -4.41
N ASP A 38 5.25 -12.05 -5.57
CA ASP A 38 5.84 -12.58 -6.80
C ASP A 38 7.33 -12.23 -6.83
N HIS A 39 8.18 -13.25 -6.66
CA HIS A 39 9.63 -13.06 -6.65
C HIS A 39 10.20 -12.51 -7.97
N SER A 40 9.50 -12.68 -9.11
CA SER A 40 9.92 -12.07 -10.37
C SER A 40 9.78 -10.54 -10.31
N LEU A 41 8.66 -10.05 -9.78
CA LEU A 41 8.40 -8.62 -9.59
C LEU A 41 9.33 -8.01 -8.53
N ILE A 42 9.65 -8.76 -7.47
CA ILE A 42 10.64 -8.35 -6.47
C ILE A 42 12.03 -8.23 -7.11
N THR A 43 12.40 -9.18 -7.96
CA THR A 43 13.69 -9.15 -8.67
C THR A 43 13.77 -7.92 -9.59
N GLU A 44 12.70 -7.60 -10.34
CA GLU A 44 12.63 -6.37 -11.12
C GLU A 44 12.77 -5.11 -10.27
N PHE A 45 12.18 -5.08 -9.08
CA PHE A 45 12.32 -3.96 -8.15
C PHE A 45 13.78 -3.77 -7.74
N TYR A 46 14.50 -4.84 -7.41
CA TYR A 46 15.92 -4.77 -7.04
C TYR A 46 16.84 -4.38 -8.20
N GLN A 47 16.40 -4.50 -9.46
CA GLN A 47 17.13 -3.94 -10.61
C GLN A 47 17.03 -2.41 -10.68
N ARG A 48 16.01 -1.81 -10.06
CA ARG A 48 15.75 -0.35 -10.07
C ARG A 48 16.34 0.35 -8.86
N PHE A 49 16.34 -0.31 -7.70
CA PHE A 49 16.82 0.26 -6.44
C PHE A 49 17.83 -0.64 -5.76
N SER A 50 18.92 -0.05 -5.26
CA SER A 50 19.94 -0.78 -4.47
C SER A 50 20.03 -0.30 -3.03
N THR A 51 19.42 0.85 -2.69
CA THR A 51 19.49 1.45 -1.34
C THR A 51 18.19 2.12 -0.95
N THR A 52 17.93 2.19 0.36
CA THR A 52 16.75 2.87 0.92
C THR A 52 16.73 4.36 0.59
N ASN A 53 17.89 5.03 0.61
CA ASN A 53 18.01 6.46 0.29
C ASN A 53 17.54 6.80 -1.13
N GLN A 54 17.88 5.98 -2.13
CA GLN A 54 17.40 6.18 -3.50
C GLN A 54 15.87 6.10 -3.57
N MET A 55 15.30 5.11 -2.88
CA MET A 55 13.86 4.87 -2.83
C MET A 55 13.12 5.99 -2.07
N GLU A 56 13.64 6.45 -0.93
CA GLU A 56 13.07 7.57 -0.16
C GLU A 56 13.14 8.90 -0.93
N ASN A 57 14.22 9.13 -1.67
CA ASN A 57 14.35 10.30 -2.55
C ASN A 57 13.29 10.29 -3.64
N VAL A 58 13.04 9.13 -4.26
CA VAL A 58 11.94 8.98 -5.22
C VAL A 58 10.61 9.23 -4.52
N ALA A 59 10.33 8.55 -3.40
CA ALA A 59 9.09 8.71 -2.63
C ALA A 59 8.77 10.18 -2.33
N SER A 60 9.76 10.93 -1.84
CA SER A 60 9.61 12.32 -1.39
C SER A 60 9.55 13.34 -2.53
N ASN A 61 10.14 13.05 -3.69
CA ASN A 61 10.20 14.00 -4.80
C ASN A 61 8.88 14.01 -5.59
N LYS A 62 8.12 15.11 -5.53
CA LYS A 62 6.85 15.25 -6.28
C LYS A 62 7.03 15.27 -7.81
N GLN A 63 8.23 15.55 -8.30
CA GLN A 63 8.58 15.61 -9.73
C GLN A 63 9.22 14.30 -10.24
N SER A 64 9.38 13.28 -9.40
CA SER A 64 9.92 11.99 -9.83
C SER A 64 9.04 11.38 -10.92
N THR A 65 9.66 10.89 -11.98
CA THR A 65 8.98 10.15 -13.04
C THR A 65 8.46 8.81 -12.52
N THR A 66 7.35 8.35 -13.08
CA THR A 66 6.80 7.04 -12.78
C THR A 66 7.73 5.94 -13.33
N LEU A 67 8.15 4.99 -12.48
CA LEU A 67 9.11 3.94 -12.85
C LEU A 67 8.49 2.77 -13.61
N ILE A 68 7.19 2.56 -13.43
CA ILE A 68 6.40 1.56 -14.14
C ILE A 68 5.24 2.25 -14.86
N LYS A 69 4.79 1.71 -15.98
CA LYS A 69 3.59 2.23 -16.63
C LYS A 69 2.34 1.89 -15.82
N HIS A 70 1.34 2.77 -15.83
CA HIS A 70 0.11 2.59 -15.03
C HIS A 70 -0.69 1.32 -15.38
N ASP A 71 -0.51 0.76 -16.60
CA ASP A 71 -1.13 -0.47 -17.10
C ASP A 71 -0.42 -1.76 -16.63
N GLN A 72 0.81 -1.66 -16.14
CA GLN A 72 1.59 -2.81 -15.63
C GLN A 72 1.34 -3.07 -14.13
N GLY A 73 0.64 -2.17 -13.43
CA GLY A 73 0.29 -2.33 -12.03
C GLY A 73 -0.81 -3.38 -11.84
N GLN A 74 -0.52 -4.43 -11.07
CA GLN A 74 -1.44 -5.52 -10.72
C GLN A 74 -2.25 -5.23 -9.45
N THR A 75 -1.84 -4.22 -8.68
CA THR A 75 -2.51 -3.82 -7.44
C THR A 75 -3.82 -3.08 -7.76
N LEU A 76 -4.92 -3.50 -7.12
CA LEU A 76 -6.25 -2.89 -7.30
C LEU A 76 -6.76 -2.93 -8.75
N CYS A 77 -6.40 -3.95 -9.54
CA CYS A 77 -6.93 -4.14 -10.90
C CYS A 77 -8.46 -4.31 -10.92
N ASP A 78 -9.01 -5.08 -9.98
CA ASP A 78 -10.45 -5.34 -9.89
C ASP A 78 -11.20 -4.34 -8.98
N ALA A 79 -10.51 -3.33 -8.46
CA ALA A 79 -11.13 -2.36 -7.57
C ALA A 79 -12.04 -1.40 -8.35
N CYS A 80 -13.34 -1.45 -8.10
CA CYS A 80 -14.29 -0.46 -8.61
C CYS A 80 -14.45 0.70 -7.62
N ALA A 81 -14.53 1.92 -8.14
CA ALA A 81 -14.83 3.10 -7.32
C ALA A 81 -16.21 2.96 -6.66
N GLY A 82 -16.32 3.30 -5.37
CA GLY A 82 -17.54 3.22 -4.58
C GLY A 82 -17.32 2.69 -3.17
N ARG A 83 -18.41 2.27 -2.52
CA ARG A 83 -18.37 1.65 -1.19
C ARG A 83 -17.93 0.20 -1.32
N ILE A 84 -16.70 -0.09 -0.91
CA ILE A 84 -16.14 -1.44 -0.89
C ILE A 84 -16.23 -1.97 0.54
N LYS A 85 -16.80 -3.17 0.68
CA LYS A 85 -16.77 -3.88 1.96
C LYS A 85 -15.41 -4.56 2.11
N ILE A 86 -14.70 -4.27 3.20
CA ILE A 86 -13.43 -4.90 3.54
C ILE A 86 -13.60 -5.53 4.93
N GLY A 87 -13.71 -6.86 4.95
CA GLY A 87 -14.10 -7.58 6.16
C GLY A 87 -15.50 -7.18 6.64
N ASN A 88 -15.59 -6.54 7.81
CA ASN A 88 -16.83 -6.04 8.38
C ASN A 88 -17.06 -4.53 8.15
N GLN A 89 -16.07 -3.83 7.58
CA GLN A 89 -16.08 -2.37 7.45
C GLN A 89 -16.35 -1.93 6.00
N ILE A 90 -16.89 -0.71 5.84
CA ILE A 90 -17.13 -0.09 4.52
C ILE A 90 -16.14 1.04 4.32
N VAL A 91 -15.32 0.93 3.27
CA VAL A 91 -14.42 2.00 2.84
C VAL A 91 -15.01 2.66 1.60
N ASN A 92 -15.16 3.99 1.63
CA ASN A 92 -15.62 4.74 0.46
C ASN A 92 -14.42 5.09 -0.43
N LEU A 93 -14.13 4.24 -1.39
CA LEU A 93 -12.97 4.39 -2.26
C LEU A 93 -13.38 5.10 -3.55
N GLN A 94 -13.18 6.41 -3.62
CA GLN A 94 -13.33 7.16 -4.86
C GLN A 94 -12.29 6.74 -5.89
N LYS A 95 -12.61 6.87 -7.18
CA LYS A 95 -11.71 6.52 -8.29
C LYS A 95 -10.35 7.21 -8.16
N PHE A 96 -10.36 8.48 -7.75
CA PHE A 96 -9.15 9.26 -7.50
C PHE A 96 -8.18 8.59 -6.51
N TYR A 97 -8.68 7.90 -5.47
CA TYR A 97 -7.81 7.21 -4.51
C TYR A 97 -7.18 5.95 -5.11
N ILE A 98 -7.92 5.23 -5.96
CA ILE A 98 -7.38 4.08 -6.70
C ILE A 98 -6.25 4.55 -7.61
N ASP A 99 -6.49 5.61 -8.36
CA ASP A 99 -5.50 6.20 -9.27
C ASP A 99 -4.29 6.74 -8.49
N TYR A 100 -4.50 7.35 -7.31
CA TYR A 100 -3.43 7.81 -6.44
C TYR A 100 -2.55 6.66 -5.91
N ILE A 101 -3.18 5.56 -5.45
CA ILE A 101 -2.45 4.36 -5.00
C ILE A 101 -1.63 3.80 -6.16
N LYS A 102 -2.26 3.59 -7.33
CA LYS A 102 -1.58 3.06 -8.52
C LYS A 102 -0.41 3.93 -8.95
N ALA A 103 -0.60 5.25 -8.99
CA ALA A 103 0.47 6.20 -9.31
C ALA A 103 1.63 6.12 -8.30
N THR A 104 1.33 6.04 -7.00
CA THR A 104 2.34 5.95 -5.94
C THR A 104 3.14 4.65 -6.02
N LEU A 105 2.47 3.52 -6.27
CA LEU A 105 3.14 2.22 -6.44
C LEU A 105 3.99 2.19 -7.71
N ALA A 106 3.46 2.68 -8.83
CA ALA A 106 4.17 2.75 -10.09
C ALA A 106 5.40 3.68 -10.01
N LYS A 107 5.29 4.77 -9.25
CA LYS A 107 6.41 5.66 -8.92
C LYS A 107 7.50 4.95 -8.12
N LEU A 108 7.13 4.05 -7.20
CA LEU A 108 8.07 3.26 -6.40
C LEU A 108 8.57 1.99 -7.08
N GLY A 109 8.20 1.74 -8.33
CA GLY A 109 8.63 0.50 -8.99
C GLY A 109 7.95 -0.76 -8.45
N ILE A 110 6.78 -0.62 -7.79
CA ILE A 110 5.99 -1.74 -7.26
C ILE A 110 4.81 -2.04 -8.21
N CYS A 111 4.84 -3.20 -8.88
CA CYS A 111 3.74 -3.66 -9.74
C CYS A 111 2.60 -4.28 -8.91
N ALA A 112 2.94 -5.19 -7.99
CA ALA A 112 2.02 -5.86 -7.08
C ALA A 112 2.44 -5.53 -5.63
N TRP A 113 1.53 -4.98 -4.84
CA TRP A 113 1.80 -4.67 -3.43
C TRP A 113 1.62 -5.94 -2.60
N ALA A 114 2.72 -6.56 -2.22
CA ALA A 114 2.75 -7.68 -1.31
C ALA A 114 4.11 -7.72 -0.61
N PRO A 115 4.20 -7.34 0.68
CA PRO A 115 5.44 -7.51 1.44
C PRO A 115 5.90 -8.97 1.39
N ASP A 116 7.20 -9.16 1.22
CA ASP A 116 7.86 -10.46 1.25
C ASP A 116 7.93 -10.96 2.70
N LEU A 117 7.24 -12.05 2.98
CA LEU A 117 7.15 -12.63 4.32
C LEU A 117 8.33 -13.57 4.62
N GLU A 118 9.09 -13.96 3.59
CA GLU A 118 10.26 -14.84 3.71
C GLU A 118 11.56 -14.04 3.89
N ASP A 119 11.54 -12.74 3.60
CA ASP A 119 12.68 -11.83 3.73
C ASP A 119 12.64 -11.04 5.06
N ALA A 120 13.74 -10.38 5.40
CA ALA A 120 13.83 -9.55 6.58
C ALA A 120 12.79 -8.41 6.56
N PRO A 121 12.17 -8.05 7.71
CA PRO A 121 11.18 -6.97 7.76
C PRO A 121 11.71 -5.62 7.29
N ASN A 122 13.03 -5.40 7.39
CA ASN A 122 13.74 -4.19 7.00
C ASN A 122 14.47 -4.33 5.65
N SER A 123 14.15 -5.36 4.85
CA SER A 123 14.67 -5.46 3.49
C SER A 123 14.17 -4.29 2.63
N LEU A 124 14.92 -3.97 1.57
CA LEU A 124 14.64 -2.78 0.76
C LEU A 124 13.23 -2.80 0.16
N TYR A 125 12.79 -3.97 -0.31
CA TYR A 125 11.45 -4.14 -0.88
C TYR A 125 10.36 -4.03 0.20
N ASN A 126 10.59 -4.61 1.38
CA ASN A 126 9.65 -4.50 2.50
C ASN A 126 9.53 -3.06 3.03
N GLU A 127 10.63 -2.32 3.05
CA GLU A 127 10.63 -0.88 3.36
C GLU A 127 9.86 -0.07 2.30
N ALA A 128 10.01 -0.39 1.01
CA ALA A 128 9.22 0.25 -0.05
C ALA A 128 7.71 -0.04 0.10
N CYS A 129 7.35 -1.27 0.47
CA CYS A 129 5.97 -1.63 0.79
C CYS A 129 5.44 -0.85 2.01
N ARG A 130 6.26 -0.68 3.05
CA ARG A 130 5.92 0.10 4.24
C ARG A 130 5.71 1.59 3.91
N ILE A 131 6.65 2.20 3.19
CA ILE A 131 6.59 3.61 2.80
C ILE A 131 5.35 3.88 1.93
N SER A 132 5.12 3.06 0.90
CA SER A 132 3.94 3.20 0.04
C SER A 132 2.63 3.07 0.82
N ALA A 133 2.51 2.11 1.73
CA ALA A 133 1.30 1.94 2.53
C ALA A 133 1.05 3.13 3.46
N LEU A 134 2.09 3.67 4.10
CA LEU A 134 1.96 4.83 4.99
C LEU A 134 1.62 6.12 4.22
N MET A 135 2.22 6.33 3.05
CA MET A 135 1.91 7.48 2.19
C MET A 135 0.45 7.44 1.72
N ASN A 136 0.02 6.28 1.21
CA ASN A 136 -1.36 6.08 0.74
C ASN A 136 -2.37 6.22 1.88
N LEU A 137 -2.10 5.62 3.05
CA LEU A 137 -2.96 5.74 4.21
C LEU A 137 -3.14 7.20 4.64
N HIS A 138 -2.05 7.97 4.77
CA HIS A 138 -2.14 9.37 5.17
C HIS A 138 -3.00 10.18 4.20
N GLN A 139 -2.75 10.04 2.89
CA GLN A 139 -3.49 10.80 1.88
C GLN A 139 -4.98 10.47 1.88
N ILE A 140 -5.33 9.18 2.01
CA ILE A 140 -6.70 8.68 1.94
C ILE A 140 -7.44 8.91 3.28
N ALA A 141 -6.74 8.86 4.40
CA ALA A 141 -7.33 9.21 5.70
C ALA A 141 -7.65 10.70 5.79
N ALA A 142 -6.75 11.56 5.29
CA ALA A 142 -6.97 13.01 5.26
C ALA A 142 -8.20 13.41 4.42
N SER A 143 -8.62 12.56 3.48
CA SER A 143 -9.81 12.81 2.65
C SER A 143 -11.12 12.25 3.25
N GLY A 144 -11.09 11.69 4.45
CA GLY A 144 -12.27 11.17 5.15
C GLY A 144 -12.74 9.79 4.66
N ALA A 145 -11.94 9.05 3.88
CA ALA A 145 -12.37 7.76 3.32
C ALA A 145 -12.67 6.69 4.39
N TYR A 146 -12.10 6.83 5.59
CA TYR A 146 -12.29 5.95 6.73
C TYR A 146 -13.22 6.53 7.81
N GLN A 147 -13.93 7.63 7.53
CA GLN A 147 -14.76 8.34 8.51
C GLN A 147 -15.97 7.51 9.01
N TYR A 148 -16.35 6.45 8.29
CA TYR A 148 -17.50 5.60 8.60
C TYR A 148 -17.10 4.20 9.12
N MET A 149 -15.89 4.07 9.65
CA MET A 149 -15.38 2.84 10.27
C MET A 149 -15.72 2.71 11.75
#